data_AF-A0A2M6XW00-F1
#
_entry.id   AF-A0A2M6XW00-F1
#
_cell.length_a   1.000
_cell.length_b   1.000
_cell.length_c   1.000
_cell.angle_alpha   90.00
_cell.angle_beta   90.00
_cell.angle_gamma   90.00
#
_symmetry.space_group_name_H-M   'P 1'
#
loop_
_entity.id
_entity.type
_entity.pdbx_description
1 polymer ?
#
loop_
_entity_poly.entity_id
_entity_poly.type
_entity_poly.pdbx_seq_one_letter_code
_entity_poly.pdbx_strand_id
1 'polypeptide(L)' 'IASHALANKLILVTNNVAEFERVPGLRVENWVGG' A
#
# COMPACT_ATOMS: atom_id res chain seq x y z
N ILE A 1 -2.98 0.44 9.26
CA ILE A 1 -1.69 0.69 8.56
C ILE A 1 -1.85 1.57 7.32
N ALA A 2 -2.80 1.26 6.42
CA ALA A 2 -3.11 2.07 5.24
C ALA A 2 -3.39 3.54 5.59
N SER A 3 -4.20 3.81 6.62
CA SER A 3 -4.50 5.17 7.07
C SER A 3 -3.26 5.94 7.53
N HIS A 4 -2.30 5.27 8.18
CA HIS A 4 -1.03 5.90 8.58
C HIS A 4 -0.14 6.18 7.37
N ALA A 5 -0.02 5.22 6.44
CA ALA A 5 0.76 5.40 5.21
C ALA A 5 0.18 6.55 4.37
N LEU A 6 -1.14 6.63 4.22
CA LEU A 6 -1.83 7.69 3.50
C LEU A 6 -1.62 9.07 4.16
N ALA A 7 -1.80 9.17 5.47
CA ALA A 7 -1.61 10.42 6.22
C ALA A 7 -0.18 10.96 6.10
N ASN A 8 0.80 10.06 6.03
CA ASN A 8 2.22 10.40 5.93
C ASN A 8 2.76 10.38 4.48
N LYS A 9 1.90 10.16 3.48
CA LYS A 9 2.27 10.06 2.05
C LYS A 9 3.37 9.02 1.78
N LEU A 10 3.34 7.90 2.51
CA LEU A 10 4.28 6.79 2.38
C LEU A 10 3.79 5.76 1.35
N ILE A 11 4.71 4.91 0.91
CA ILE A 11 4.42 3.73 0.09
C ILE A 11 4.18 2.55 1.03
N LEU A 12 3.06 1.84 0.86
CA LEU A 12 2.74 0.63 1.61
C LEU A 12 3.25 -0.61 0.84
N VAL A 13 4.30 -1.24 1.35
CA VAL A 13 4.79 -2.51 0.81
C VAL A 13 3.99 -3.66 1.41
N THR A 14 3.35 -4.49 0.56
CA THR A 14 2.51 -5.61 0.99
C THR A 14 2.36 -6.66 -0.11
N ASN A 15 2.23 -7.93 0.28
CA ASN A 15 1.93 -9.02 -0.64
C ASN A 15 0.42 -9.17 -0.93
N ASN A 16 -0.43 -8.51 -0.12
CA ASN A 16 -1.88 -8.53 -0.27
C ASN A 16 -2.35 -7.25 -0.97
N VAL A 17 -1.88 -7.02 -2.18
CA VAL A 17 -2.11 -5.79 -2.94
C VAL A 17 -3.61 -5.53 -3.16
N ALA A 18 -4.38 -6.56 -3.48
CA ALA A 18 -5.82 -6.47 -3.76
C ALA A 18 -6.63 -5.84 -2.62
N GLU A 19 -6.23 -6.06 -1.37
CA GLU A 19 -6.92 -5.47 -0.21
C GLU A 19 -6.70 -3.96 -0.08
N PHE A 20 -5.56 -3.46 -0.57
CA PHE A 20 -5.11 -2.08 -0.37
C PHE A 20 -5.24 -1.19 -1.61
N GLU A 21 -5.31 -1.76 -2.83
CA GLU A 21 -5.54 -1.01 -4.07
C GLU A 21 -6.88 -0.26 -4.09
N ARG A 22 -7.88 -0.76 -3.34
CA ARG A 22 -9.18 -0.10 -3.22
C ARG A 22 -9.15 1.22 -2.43
N VAL A 23 -8.03 1.57 -1.80
CA VAL A 23 -7.90 2.80 -0.99
C VAL A 23 -7.46 3.96 -1.88
N PRO A 24 -8.32 4.96 -2.15
CA PRO A 24 -7.97 6.06 -3.05
C PRO A 24 -6.77 6.86 -2.53
N GLY A 25 -5.77 7.09 -3.39
CA GLY A 25 -4.58 7.89 -3.07
C GLY A 25 -3.50 7.16 -2.29
N LEU A 26 -3.71 5.90 -1.90
CA LEU A 26 -2.67 5.09 -1.25
C LEU A 26 -1.72 4.50 -2.31
N ARG A 27 -0.41 4.67 -2.12
CA ARG A 27 0.61 4.04 -2.96
C ARG A 27 0.95 2.67 -2.39
N VAL A 28 0.91 1.63 -3.23
CA VAL A 28 1.12 0.23 -2.82
C VAL A 28 2.18 -0.41 -3.70
N GLU A 29 3.09 -1.19 -3.11
CA GLU A 29 4.11 -1.97 -3.82
C GLU A 29 4.10 -3.42 -3.33
N ASN A 30 4.46 -4.35 -4.21
CA ASN A 30 4.70 -5.76 -3.87
C ASN A 30 6.12 -6.13 -4.27
N TRP A 31 6.89 -6.66 -3.32
CA TRP A 31 8.29 -7.04 -3.53
C TRP A 31 8.50 -8.55 -3.61
N VAL A 32 7.45 -9.36 -3.44
CA VAL A 32 7.59 -10.81 -3.57
C VAL A 32 7.66 -11.22 -5.04
N GLY A 33 8.69 -12.01 -5.36
CA GLY A 33 8.96 -12.48 -6.72
C GLY A 33 10.10 -11.74 -7.43
N GLY A 34 10.82 -10.86 -6.72
CA GLY A 34 12.16 -10.41 -7.07
C GLY A 34 13.26 -11.30 -6.50
#